data_AF-A0A4D4MQJ4-F1
#
_entry.id   AF-A0A4D4MQJ4-F1
#
_cell.length_a   1.000
_cell.length_b   1.000
_cell.length_c   1.000
_cell.angle_alpha   90.00
_cell.angle_beta   90.00
_cell.angle_gamma   90.00
#
_symmetry.space_group_name_H-M   'P 1'
#
loop_
_entity.id
_entity.type
_entity.pdbx_description
1 polymer ?
#
loop_
_entity_poly.entity_id
_entity_poly.type
_entity_poly.pdbx_seq_one_letter_code
_entity_poly.pdbx_strand_id
1 'polypeptide(L)'
;MNDKATTGVVAYEGSAWSDTKGAGPAAYVVIDDTPVPAGSQKINTKVTAGTLSMSQAGDTVDLAAVDFGKGGFSRGSLQTVTVKDFRGGAAGWSLTGKVTDFTGPGGAKIDAAKLGWTPVCLTKAGSPSTCAAGSPGSVGSAGATLASAPNGTVTGGEFTVDARLSLNVPAFTPAGSYSGVLTLTLT
;
A
#
# COMPACT_ATOMS: atom_id res chain seq x y z
N MET A 1 -23.51 25.43 -6.63
CA MET A 1 -22.64 25.65 -7.80
C MET A 1 -23.28 24.95 -8.99
N ASN A 2 -23.33 25.58 -10.17
CA ASN A 2 -23.87 24.97 -11.40
C ASN A 2 -22.79 24.65 -12.45
N ASP A 3 -21.55 25.12 -12.24
CA ASP A 3 -20.42 24.67 -13.04
C ASP A 3 -20.10 23.20 -12.73
N LYS A 4 -20.25 22.36 -13.75
CA LYS A 4 -20.04 20.91 -13.71
C LYS A 4 -18.57 20.53 -13.52
N ALA A 5 -17.63 21.43 -13.79
CA ALA A 5 -16.19 21.21 -13.61
C ALA A 5 -15.70 21.49 -12.18
N THR A 6 -16.58 21.92 -11.25
CA THR A 6 -16.20 22.22 -9.87
C THR A 6 -15.70 20.97 -9.13
N THR A 7 -14.42 20.94 -8.76
CA THR A 7 -13.76 19.84 -8.01
C THR A 7 -13.51 20.14 -6.53
N GLY A 8 -13.78 21.37 -6.10
CA GLY A 8 -13.63 21.80 -4.71
C GLY A 8 -14.17 23.21 -4.50
N VAL A 9 -14.53 23.51 -3.26
CA VAL A 9 -14.85 24.87 -2.81
C VAL A 9 -13.99 25.15 -1.60
N VAL A 10 -13.14 26.18 -1.71
CA VAL A 10 -12.23 26.60 -0.64
C VAL A 10 -12.62 28.02 -0.22
N ALA A 11 -12.70 28.27 1.08
CA ALA A 11 -12.89 29.61 1.63
C ALA A 11 -11.64 30.00 2.41
N TYR A 12 -11.11 31.19 2.17
CA TYR A 12 -9.97 31.75 2.89
C TYR A 12 -10.17 33.26 3.10
N GLU A 13 -9.57 33.78 4.16
CA GLU A 13 -9.57 35.22 4.43
C GLU A 13 -8.30 35.89 3.85
N GLY A 14 -8.48 37.02 3.18
CA GLY A 14 -7.39 37.80 2.56
C GLY A 14 -7.27 37.62 1.04
N SER A 15 -6.13 38.03 0.48
CA SER A 15 -5.90 38.02 -0.98
C SER A 15 -5.31 36.71 -1.53
N ALA A 16 -4.83 35.82 -0.65
CA ALA A 16 -4.25 34.53 -1.02
C ALA A 16 -4.54 33.44 0.02
N TRP A 17 -4.63 32.20 -0.45
CA TRP A 17 -4.83 31.03 0.40
C TRP A 17 -3.56 30.68 1.19
N SER A 18 -3.73 30.26 2.45
CA SER A 18 -2.70 29.59 3.24
C SER A 18 -3.32 28.54 4.15
N ASP A 19 -2.54 27.53 4.52
CA ASP A 19 -2.91 26.41 5.38
C ASP A 19 -3.47 26.87 6.74
N THR A 20 -3.00 28.02 7.21
CA THR A 20 -3.40 28.68 8.46
C THR A 20 -4.63 29.59 8.36
N LYS A 21 -5.04 30.00 7.16
CA LYS A 21 -6.15 30.95 6.92
C LYS A 21 -7.29 30.39 6.07
N GLY A 22 -7.09 29.21 5.48
CA GLY A 22 -8.11 28.50 4.72
C GLY A 22 -8.89 27.55 5.59
N ALA A 23 -10.22 27.58 5.49
CA ALA A 23 -11.02 26.42 5.86
C ALA A 23 -10.75 25.31 4.81
N GLY A 24 -10.56 24.07 5.26
CA GLY A 24 -10.47 22.92 4.36
C GLY A 24 -11.70 22.82 3.45
N PRO A 25 -11.63 22.05 2.34
CA PRO A 25 -12.71 21.99 1.36
C PRO A 25 -14.05 21.63 2.01
N ALA A 26 -15.06 22.48 1.80
CA ALA A 26 -16.40 22.25 2.30
C ALA A 26 -17.14 21.25 1.40
N ALA A 27 -18.05 20.46 1.98
CA ALA A 27 -18.95 19.63 1.18
C ALA A 27 -19.83 20.52 0.29
N TYR A 28 -19.85 20.23 -1.01
CA TYR A 28 -20.65 20.96 -1.99
C TYR A 28 -21.43 20.00 -2.88
N VAL A 29 -22.53 20.49 -3.45
CA VAL A 29 -23.30 19.78 -4.48
C VAL A 29 -23.30 20.62 -5.75
N VAL A 30 -22.95 19.97 -6.86
CA VAL A 30 -23.15 20.54 -8.20
C VAL A 30 -24.58 20.27 -8.62
N ILE A 31 -25.33 21.33 -8.92
CA ILE A 31 -26.69 21.23 -9.43
C ILE A 31 -26.62 21.39 -10.94
N ASP A 32 -27.01 20.36 -11.69
CA ASP A 32 -27.14 20.46 -13.14
C ASP A 32 -28.54 21.01 -13.49
N ASP A 33 -28.59 22.29 -13.85
CA ASP A 33 -29.78 23.04 -14.26
C ASP A 33 -29.99 23.07 -15.79
N THR A 34 -29.22 22.29 -16.56
CA THR A 34 -29.34 22.24 -18.03
C THR A 34 -30.78 21.89 -18.44
N PRO A 35 -31.45 22.73 -19.26
CA PRO A 35 -32.81 22.45 -19.73
C PRO A 35 -32.91 21.15 -20.52
N VAL A 36 -33.99 20.40 -20.31
CA VAL A 36 -34.27 19.14 -21.03
C VAL A 36 -35.16 19.45 -22.23
N PRO A 37 -34.76 19.13 -23.48
CA PRO A 37 -35.59 19.36 -24.66
C PRO A 37 -36.92 18.58 -24.64
N ALA A 38 -37.90 19.05 -25.43
CA ALA A 38 -39.17 18.35 -25.60
C ALA A 38 -38.95 16.93 -26.16
N GLY A 39 -39.70 15.95 -25.65
CA GLY A 39 -39.56 14.54 -26.02
C GLY A 39 -38.30 13.84 -25.48
N SER A 40 -37.52 14.47 -24.60
CA SER A 40 -36.28 13.92 -24.04
C SER A 40 -36.37 13.67 -22.52
N GLN A 41 -35.44 12.87 -21.98
CA GLN A 41 -35.31 12.59 -20.54
C GLN A 41 -33.88 12.86 -20.06
N LYS A 42 -33.75 13.37 -18.83
CA LYS A 42 -32.45 13.51 -18.14
C LYS A 42 -32.19 12.27 -17.29
N ILE A 43 -31.06 11.62 -17.53
CA ILE A 43 -30.66 10.41 -16.80
C ILE A 43 -29.48 10.79 -15.88
N ASN A 44 -29.69 10.65 -14.58
CA ASN A 44 -28.68 11.00 -13.56
C ASN A 44 -28.18 9.75 -12.85
N THR A 45 -26.90 9.76 -12.48
CA THR A 45 -26.30 8.75 -11.60
C THR A 45 -25.35 9.43 -10.63
N LYS A 46 -25.00 8.74 -9.54
CA LYS A 46 -24.04 9.21 -8.55
C LYS A 46 -23.01 8.11 -8.30
N VAL A 47 -21.73 8.48 -8.35
CA VAL A 47 -20.63 7.63 -7.92
C VAL A 47 -20.21 8.07 -6.50
N THR A 48 -20.00 7.11 -5.61
CA THR A 48 -19.55 7.35 -4.23
C THR A 48 -18.14 6.82 -4.04
N ALA A 49 -17.30 7.58 -3.33
CA ALA A 49 -15.98 7.12 -2.93
C ALA A 49 -16.07 5.93 -1.96
N GLY A 50 -15.10 5.02 -2.06
CA GLY A 50 -14.85 3.95 -1.11
C GLY A 50 -13.70 4.29 -0.16
N THR A 51 -12.98 3.27 0.29
CA THR A 51 -11.87 3.37 1.24
C THR A 51 -10.54 2.95 0.62
N LEU A 52 -9.45 3.23 1.34
CA LEU A 52 -8.16 2.58 1.15
C LEU A 52 -8.14 1.30 2.00
N SER A 53 -7.82 0.15 1.40
CA SER A 53 -7.82 -1.15 2.08
C SER A 53 -6.76 -2.10 1.55
N MET A 54 -6.41 -3.10 2.37
CA MET A 54 -5.48 -4.17 2.03
C MET A 54 -6.05 -5.53 2.47
N SER A 55 -5.76 -6.57 1.69
CA SER A 55 -5.96 -7.99 2.06
C SER A 55 -4.73 -8.82 1.70
N GLN A 56 -4.54 -9.96 2.37
CA GLN A 56 -3.45 -10.92 2.11
C GLN A 56 -4.05 -12.27 1.70
N ALA A 57 -3.39 -12.97 0.77
CA ALA A 57 -3.82 -14.30 0.31
C ALA A 57 -3.68 -15.40 1.37
N GLY A 58 -2.84 -15.19 2.38
CA GLY A 58 -2.62 -16.08 3.52
C GLY A 58 -1.80 -15.38 4.60
N ASP A 59 -1.56 -16.07 5.71
CA ASP A 59 -0.87 -15.55 6.90
C ASP A 59 0.51 -16.19 7.16
N THR A 60 0.86 -17.22 6.38
CA THR A 60 2.07 -18.03 6.58
C THR A 60 2.93 -18.03 5.32
N VAL A 61 4.24 -17.82 5.49
CA VAL A 61 5.24 -17.92 4.42
C VAL A 61 6.30 -18.93 4.81
N ASP A 62 6.41 -20.00 4.04
CA ASP A 62 7.46 -20.99 4.21
C ASP A 62 8.73 -20.56 3.46
N LEU A 63 9.86 -20.66 4.14
CA LEU A 63 11.19 -20.48 3.55
C LEU A 63 11.90 -21.83 3.46
N ALA A 64 12.72 -22.01 2.43
CA ALA A 64 13.49 -23.24 2.24
C ALA A 64 14.47 -23.52 3.39
N ALA A 65 14.69 -24.79 3.72
CA ALA A 65 15.63 -25.18 4.76
C ALA A 65 17.09 -24.81 4.42
N VAL A 66 17.90 -24.62 5.45
CA VAL A 66 19.34 -24.40 5.36
C VAL A 66 20.05 -25.43 6.22
N ASP A 67 21.03 -26.14 5.64
CA ASP A 67 21.78 -27.16 6.35
C ASP A 67 22.72 -26.55 7.40
N PHE A 68 22.74 -27.17 8.59
CA PHE A 68 23.73 -26.87 9.63
C PHE A 68 25.16 -27.02 9.10
N GLY A 69 26.03 -26.10 9.50
CA GLY A 69 27.43 -26.02 9.08
C GLY A 69 27.66 -25.35 7.72
N LYS A 70 26.61 -25.13 6.92
CA LYS A 70 26.72 -24.44 5.62
C LYS A 70 26.27 -22.98 5.68
N GLY A 71 25.11 -22.75 6.31
CA GLY A 71 24.46 -21.45 6.31
C GLY A 71 23.97 -21.05 4.90
N GLY A 72 23.56 -19.80 4.76
CA GLY A 72 23.16 -19.22 3.48
C GLY A 72 21.73 -18.71 3.48
N PHE A 73 21.21 -18.48 2.28
CA PHE A 73 19.92 -17.83 2.08
C PHE A 73 18.76 -18.84 2.04
N SER A 74 17.95 -18.83 3.09
CA SER A 74 16.63 -19.44 3.14
C SER A 74 15.66 -18.56 2.36
N ARG A 75 15.10 -19.08 1.25
CA ARG A 75 14.30 -18.30 0.29
C ARG A 75 12.85 -18.76 0.25
N GLY A 76 11.95 -17.82 -0.02
CA GLY A 76 10.52 -18.07 -0.22
C GLY A 76 9.84 -16.88 -0.87
N SER A 77 8.50 -16.90 -0.90
CA SER A 77 7.67 -15.86 -1.49
C SER A 77 6.68 -15.33 -0.48
N LEU A 78 6.57 -14.01 -0.41
CA LEU A 78 5.52 -13.36 0.36
C LEU A 78 4.14 -13.80 -0.15
N GLN A 79 3.17 -13.95 0.77
CA GLN A 79 1.78 -14.10 0.38
C GLN A 79 1.31 -12.83 -0.32
N THR A 80 0.68 -12.99 -1.48
CA THR A 80 0.24 -11.86 -2.30
C THR A 80 -0.65 -10.92 -1.50
N VAL A 81 -0.35 -9.63 -1.59
CA VAL A 81 -1.09 -8.56 -0.95
C VAL A 81 -1.88 -7.80 -2.01
N THR A 82 -3.18 -7.63 -1.80
CA THR A 82 -4.04 -6.80 -2.66
C THR A 82 -4.29 -5.47 -1.97
N VAL A 83 -3.95 -4.37 -2.63
CA VAL A 83 -4.29 -3.01 -2.18
C VAL A 83 -5.40 -2.47 -3.06
N LYS A 84 -6.44 -1.88 -2.45
CA LYS A 84 -7.53 -1.19 -3.13
C LYS A 84 -7.61 0.24 -2.63
N ASP A 85 -7.40 1.20 -3.52
CA ASP A 85 -7.61 2.61 -3.24
C ASP A 85 -8.84 3.10 -4.01
N PHE A 86 -9.98 3.15 -3.34
CA PHE A 86 -11.23 3.62 -3.94
C PHE A 86 -11.64 5.01 -3.45
N ARG A 87 -10.70 5.77 -2.87
CA ARG A 87 -10.97 7.13 -2.37
C ARG A 87 -11.24 8.12 -3.50
N GLY A 88 -10.59 7.95 -4.66
CA GLY A 88 -10.79 8.80 -5.84
C GLY A 88 -10.33 10.26 -5.66
N GLY A 89 -9.43 10.53 -4.72
CA GLY A 89 -8.91 11.86 -4.40
C GLY A 89 -7.53 12.11 -5.02
N ALA A 90 -6.72 12.98 -4.38
CA ALA A 90 -5.35 13.28 -4.82
C ALA A 90 -4.27 12.51 -4.03
N ALA A 91 -4.63 11.94 -2.88
CA ALA A 91 -3.69 11.28 -1.98
C ALA A 91 -3.30 9.89 -2.51
N GLY A 92 -2.00 9.62 -2.57
CA GLY A 92 -1.44 8.30 -2.83
C GLY A 92 -1.51 7.41 -1.59
N TRP A 93 -0.71 6.33 -1.60
CA TRP A 93 -0.62 5.39 -0.49
C TRP A 93 0.79 4.79 -0.39
N SER A 94 1.13 4.28 0.80
CA SER A 94 2.37 3.55 1.07
C SER A 94 2.07 2.28 1.85
N LEU A 95 2.64 1.17 1.41
CA LEU A 95 2.64 -0.12 2.09
C LEU A 95 4.05 -0.41 2.58
N THR A 96 4.23 -0.44 3.89
CA THR A 96 5.51 -0.73 4.56
C THR A 96 5.43 -2.03 5.33
N GLY A 97 6.58 -2.65 5.59
CA GLY A 97 6.66 -3.84 6.42
C GLY A 97 7.88 -3.85 7.32
N LYS A 98 7.74 -4.43 8.52
CA LYS A 98 8.83 -4.66 9.48
C LYS A 98 8.74 -6.07 10.05
N VAL A 99 9.87 -6.66 10.36
CA VAL A 99 9.93 -8.03 10.88
C VAL A 99 10.54 -8.07 12.28
N THR A 100 10.05 -8.99 13.12
CA THR A 100 10.71 -9.33 14.39
C THR A 100 11.96 -10.17 14.16
N ASP A 101 12.76 -10.38 15.21
CA ASP A 101 13.74 -11.47 15.19
C ASP A 101 13.03 -12.81 14.96
N PHE A 102 13.75 -13.74 14.35
CA PHE A 102 13.30 -15.11 14.22
C PHE A 102 13.78 -15.90 15.43
N THR A 103 12.84 -16.48 16.18
CA THR A 103 13.14 -17.26 17.40
C THR A 103 13.06 -18.75 17.11
N GLY A 104 14.07 -19.50 17.55
CA GLY A 104 14.15 -20.94 17.42
C GLY A 104 14.41 -21.65 18.75
N PRO A 105 14.84 -22.92 18.73
CA PRO A 105 15.00 -23.74 19.92
C PRO A 105 15.96 -23.14 20.95
N GLY A 106 15.67 -23.33 22.24
CA GLY A 106 16.52 -22.85 23.33
C GLY A 106 16.69 -21.33 23.40
N GLY A 107 15.81 -20.56 22.73
CA GLY A 107 15.90 -19.10 22.67
C GLY A 107 16.93 -18.59 21.66
N ALA A 108 17.46 -19.47 20.78
CA ALA A 108 18.33 -19.06 19.70
C ALA A 108 17.61 -18.08 18.76
N LYS A 109 18.35 -17.11 18.21
CA LYS A 109 17.81 -16.05 17.37
C LYS A 109 18.52 -15.92 16.03
N ILE A 110 17.78 -15.50 15.02
CA ILE A 110 18.31 -14.89 13.80
C ILE A 110 17.76 -13.45 13.76
N ASP A 111 18.66 -12.46 13.72
CA ASP A 111 18.28 -11.05 13.72
C ASP A 111 17.32 -10.69 12.59
N ALA A 112 16.33 -9.85 12.89
CA ALA A 112 15.40 -9.28 11.91
C ALA A 112 16.11 -8.68 10.67
N ALA A 113 17.27 -8.06 10.88
CA ALA A 113 18.08 -7.43 9.82
C ALA A 113 18.58 -8.43 8.76
N LYS A 114 18.57 -9.73 9.05
CA LYS A 114 18.96 -10.79 8.12
C LYS A 114 17.88 -11.14 7.10
N LEU A 115 16.63 -10.70 7.31
CA LEU A 115 15.59 -10.84 6.30
C LEU A 115 15.68 -9.70 5.29
N GLY A 116 15.94 -10.05 4.04
CA GLY A 116 15.78 -9.16 2.90
C GLY A 116 14.59 -9.55 2.03
N TRP A 117 14.13 -8.60 1.24
CA TRP A 117 13.12 -8.83 0.22
C TRP A 117 13.47 -8.17 -1.12
N THR A 118 12.80 -8.60 -2.18
CA THR A 118 12.80 -7.97 -3.50
C THR A 118 11.34 -7.76 -3.90
N PRO A 119 10.80 -6.55 -3.69
CA PRO A 119 9.40 -6.26 -3.96
C PRO A 119 9.04 -6.26 -5.44
N VAL A 120 7.79 -6.56 -5.73
CA VAL A 120 7.14 -6.44 -7.03
C VAL A 120 5.78 -5.81 -6.80
N CYS A 121 5.40 -4.87 -7.65
CA CYS A 121 4.05 -4.33 -7.64
C CYS A 121 3.47 -4.23 -9.05
N LEU A 122 2.23 -4.69 -9.19
CA LEU A 122 1.48 -4.67 -10.44
C LEU A 122 0.23 -3.82 -10.28
N THR A 123 -0.06 -3.05 -11.32
CA THR A 123 -1.24 -2.19 -11.39
C THR A 123 -2.30 -2.88 -12.23
N LYS A 124 -3.52 -3.02 -11.70
CA LYS A 124 -4.65 -3.53 -12.48
C LYS A 124 -4.98 -2.55 -13.59
N ALA A 125 -5.17 -3.05 -14.81
CA ALA A 125 -5.54 -2.23 -15.96
C ALA A 125 -6.78 -1.36 -15.66
N GLY A 126 -6.71 -0.09 -16.06
CA GLY A 126 -7.77 0.91 -15.79
C GLY A 126 -7.67 1.60 -14.42
N SER A 127 -6.71 1.22 -13.57
CA SER A 127 -6.43 1.96 -12.34
C SER A 127 -5.86 3.36 -12.65
N PRO A 128 -6.37 4.44 -12.03
CA PRO A 128 -5.82 5.78 -12.19
C PRO A 128 -4.37 5.93 -11.73
N SER A 129 -3.99 5.26 -10.63
CA SER A 129 -2.62 5.30 -10.13
C SER A 129 -1.75 4.21 -10.73
N THR A 130 -0.44 4.46 -10.79
CA THR A 130 0.58 3.44 -11.07
C THR A 130 1.27 3.04 -9.78
N CYS A 131 1.31 1.74 -9.50
CA CYS A 131 2.05 1.22 -8.38
C CYS A 131 3.56 1.18 -8.64
N ALA A 132 4.33 1.60 -7.64
CA ALA A 132 5.77 1.48 -7.58
C ALA A 132 6.17 0.42 -6.56
N ALA A 133 7.04 -0.52 -6.96
CA ALA A 133 7.66 -1.44 -6.03
C ALA A 133 8.71 -0.71 -5.16
N GLY A 134 8.84 -1.13 -3.91
CA GLY A 134 9.94 -0.71 -3.04
C GLY A 134 11.28 -1.26 -3.50
N SER A 135 12.36 -0.73 -2.94
CA SER A 135 13.72 -1.17 -3.28
C SER A 135 14.04 -2.55 -2.67
N PRO A 136 14.78 -3.41 -3.40
CA PRO A 136 15.36 -4.61 -2.80
C PRO A 136 16.32 -4.26 -1.66
N GLY A 137 16.24 -4.99 -0.56
CA GLY A 137 17.06 -4.68 0.62
C GLY A 137 16.60 -5.40 1.89
N SER A 138 17.24 -5.06 3.01
CA SER A 138 16.84 -5.55 4.33
C SER A 138 15.48 -4.97 4.72
N VAL A 139 14.63 -5.79 5.32
CA VAL A 139 13.36 -5.35 5.92
C VAL A 139 13.65 -4.85 7.33
N GLY A 140 14.25 -5.72 8.15
CA GLY A 140 14.62 -5.41 9.53
C GLY A 140 13.46 -4.98 10.42
N SER A 141 13.82 -4.59 11.65
CA SER A 141 12.87 -4.07 12.64
C SER A 141 12.50 -2.60 12.41
N ALA A 142 13.37 -1.83 11.75
CA ALA A 142 13.10 -0.46 11.33
C ALA A 142 12.02 -0.40 10.21
N GLY A 143 11.90 -1.49 9.45
CA GLY A 143 10.97 -1.62 8.34
C GLY A 143 11.48 -1.02 7.04
N ALA A 144 10.82 -1.39 5.95
CA ALA A 144 11.08 -0.91 4.61
C ALA A 144 9.78 -0.75 3.83
N THR A 145 9.80 0.05 2.77
CA THR A 145 8.69 0.17 1.83
C THR A 145 8.62 -1.09 0.97
N LEU A 146 7.44 -1.70 0.91
CA LEU A 146 7.13 -2.82 0.03
C LEU A 146 6.60 -2.31 -1.30
N ALA A 147 5.64 -1.39 -1.28
CA ALA A 147 5.07 -0.76 -2.46
C ALA A 147 4.44 0.60 -2.12
N SER A 148 4.20 1.42 -3.13
CA SER A 148 3.50 2.70 -2.98
C SER A 148 2.82 3.13 -4.27
N ALA A 149 1.90 4.08 -4.16
CA ALA A 149 1.48 4.93 -5.28
C ALA A 149 1.64 6.39 -4.86
N PRO A 150 2.22 7.27 -5.70
CA PRO A 150 2.40 8.67 -5.35
C PRO A 150 1.07 9.44 -5.34
N ASN A 151 1.09 10.63 -4.73
CA ASN A 151 0.03 11.61 -4.90
C ASN A 151 -0.12 12.00 -6.38
N GLY A 152 -1.33 12.40 -6.77
CA GLY A 152 -1.63 12.79 -8.15
C GLY A 152 -2.87 13.67 -8.24
N THR A 153 -3.31 13.98 -9.46
CA THR A 153 -4.55 14.74 -9.69
C THR A 153 -5.79 13.89 -9.39
N VAL A 154 -5.75 12.60 -9.76
CA VAL A 154 -6.71 11.57 -9.36
C VAL A 154 -5.93 10.31 -9.04
N THR A 155 -6.15 9.76 -7.86
CA THR A 155 -5.59 8.51 -7.38
C THR A 155 -6.67 7.45 -7.23
N GLY A 156 -6.24 6.20 -7.29
CA GLY A 156 -7.11 5.06 -7.02
C GLY A 156 -6.77 3.84 -7.86
N GLY A 157 -7.53 2.78 -7.64
CA GLY A 157 -7.44 1.53 -8.38
C GLY A 157 -7.18 0.32 -7.48
N GLU A 158 -6.69 -0.74 -8.11
CA GLU A 158 -6.41 -2.02 -7.45
C GLU A 158 -5.02 -2.50 -7.86
N PHE A 159 -4.27 -3.00 -6.88
CA PHE A 159 -2.85 -3.31 -7.03
C PHE A 159 -2.55 -4.68 -6.42
N THR A 160 -1.66 -5.42 -7.07
CA THR A 160 -1.12 -6.69 -6.56
C THR A 160 0.32 -6.46 -6.15
N VAL A 161 0.65 -6.74 -4.89
CA VAL A 161 1.97 -6.53 -4.31
C VAL A 161 2.52 -7.87 -3.84
N ASP A 162 3.73 -8.18 -4.29
CA ASP A 162 4.45 -9.41 -3.96
C ASP A 162 5.89 -9.11 -3.55
N ALA A 163 6.60 -10.09 -2.99
CA ALA A 163 8.03 -10.03 -2.81
C ALA A 163 8.69 -11.41 -2.79
N ARG A 164 9.93 -11.49 -3.28
CA ARG A 164 10.81 -12.63 -2.98
C ARG A 164 11.51 -12.37 -1.66
N LEU A 165 11.42 -13.31 -0.72
CA LEU A 165 12.03 -13.22 0.60
C LEU A 165 13.34 -14.01 0.65
N SER A 166 14.29 -13.52 1.43
CA SER A 166 15.60 -14.13 1.60
C SER A 166 16.12 -13.87 3.01
N LEU A 167 16.10 -14.89 3.87
CA LEU A 167 16.67 -14.85 5.21
C LEU A 167 18.10 -15.38 5.18
N ASN A 168 19.08 -14.56 5.56
CA ASN A 168 20.47 -14.99 5.68
C ASN A 168 20.70 -15.73 7.01
N VAL A 169 20.77 -17.06 6.94
CA VAL A 169 20.97 -17.94 8.10
C VAL A 169 22.46 -18.20 8.30
N PRO A 170 23.04 -17.85 9.47
CA PRO A 170 24.43 -18.20 9.80
C PRO A 170 24.71 -19.71 9.77
N ALA A 171 25.95 -20.10 9.45
CA ALA A 171 26.31 -21.50 9.25
C ALA A 171 26.09 -22.39 10.48
N PHE A 172 26.35 -21.88 11.68
CA PHE A 172 26.24 -22.64 12.93
C PHE A 172 25.00 -22.25 13.74
N THR A 173 23.95 -21.74 13.09
CA THR A 173 22.65 -21.57 13.73
C THR A 173 22.14 -22.93 14.23
N PRO A 174 21.74 -23.07 15.50
CA PRO A 174 21.22 -24.34 16.03
C PRO A 174 20.10 -24.93 15.18
N ALA A 175 20.10 -26.24 14.98
CA ALA A 175 19.08 -26.88 14.15
C ALA A 175 17.68 -26.81 14.80
N GLY A 176 16.67 -26.47 14.00
CA GLY A 176 15.27 -26.45 14.39
C GLY A 176 14.47 -25.40 13.62
N SER A 177 13.18 -25.29 13.95
CA SER A 177 12.31 -24.31 13.31
C SER A 177 12.49 -22.93 13.93
N TYR A 178 12.55 -21.92 13.07
CA TYR A 178 12.64 -20.51 13.44
C TYR A 178 11.42 -19.77 12.91
N SER A 179 10.84 -18.89 13.72
CA SER A 179 9.68 -18.10 13.33
C SER A 179 9.87 -16.63 13.70
N GLY A 180 9.52 -15.75 12.78
CA GLY A 180 9.44 -14.30 12.97
C GLY A 180 8.12 -13.78 12.39
N VAL A 181 7.68 -12.61 12.82
CA VAL A 181 6.42 -12.00 12.36
C VAL A 181 6.74 -10.79 11.49
N LEU A 182 6.28 -10.84 10.23
CA LEU A 182 6.28 -9.68 9.33
C LEU A 182 4.95 -8.93 9.49
N THR A 183 5.02 -7.68 9.95
CA THR A 183 3.84 -6.81 10.06
C THR A 183 3.83 -5.83 8.89
N LEU A 184 2.71 -5.78 8.16
CA LEU A 184 2.47 -4.85 7.07
C LEU A 184 1.55 -3.71 7.49
N THR A 185 1.87 -2.49 7.09
CA THR A 185 1.12 -1.28 7.41
C THR A 185 0.82 -0.48 6.15
N LEU A 186 -0.46 -0.19 5.92
CA LEU A 186 -0.96 0.65 4.82
C LEU A 186 -1.34 2.04 5.33
N THR A 187 -0.90 3.09 4.63
CA THR A 187 -1.21 4.50 4.90
C THR A 187 -1.56 5.24 3.63
#